data_AF-A0A938IXC8-F1
#
_entry.id   AF-A0A938IXC8-F1
#
_cell.length_a   1.000
_cell.length_b   1.000
_cell.length_c   1.000
_cell.angle_alpha   90.00
_cell.angle_beta   90.00
_cell.angle_gamma   90.00
#
_symmetry.space_group_name_H-M   'P 1'
#
loop_
_entity.id
_entity.type
_entity.pdbx_description
1 polymer ?
#
loop_
_entity_poly.entity_id
_entity_poly.type
_entity_poly.pdbx_seq_one_letter_code
_entity_poly.pdbx_strand_id
1 'polypeptide(L)'
;MTRAGEVLVPWGVDAGDFPASAADAARLGFLVRYAVLAPSGHNTQPWSFRVGGDRLEVLADRPRGLPVVDPDDRELTVSCGAALGMIEHAARGLGVGVLLRSGCGRPPAREPRRAVADVMVP
;
A
#
# COMPACT_ATOMS: atom_id res chain seq x y z
N MET A 1 -7.01 -18.66 4.43
CA MET A 1 -6.24 -18.55 5.69
C MET A 1 -4.81 -18.22 5.31
N THR A 2 -4.41 -16.95 5.35
CA THR A 2 -3.01 -16.56 5.09
C THR A 2 -2.22 -16.76 6.37
N ARG A 3 -1.23 -17.67 6.39
CA ARG A 3 -0.38 -17.89 7.57
C ARG A 3 0.51 -16.68 7.79
N ALA A 4 0.64 -16.25 9.04
CA ALA A 4 1.70 -15.33 9.44
C ALA A 4 3.06 -15.98 9.16
N GLY A 5 3.90 -15.32 8.35
CA GLY A 5 5.28 -15.75 8.09
C GLY A 5 5.60 -16.18 6.65
N GLU A 6 4.67 -16.06 5.70
CA GLU A 6 4.98 -16.32 4.30
C GLU A 6 5.82 -15.18 3.71
N VAL A 7 7.04 -15.48 3.28
CA VAL A 7 7.94 -14.52 2.63
C VAL A 7 7.37 -14.17 1.26
N LEU A 8 7.03 -12.91 1.07
CA LEU A 8 6.64 -12.38 -0.24
C LEU A 8 7.81 -12.52 -1.22
N VAL A 9 7.65 -13.35 -2.25
CA VAL A 9 8.61 -13.42 -3.36
C VAL A 9 8.39 -12.19 -4.25
N PRO A 10 9.36 -11.27 -4.38
CA PRO A 10 9.15 -9.94 -4.97
C PRO A 10 8.74 -9.90 -6.44
N TRP A 11 8.57 -11.04 -7.11
CA TRP A 11 8.13 -11.12 -8.50
C TRP A 11 7.13 -12.28 -8.73
N GLY A 12 6.87 -13.08 -7.69
CA GLY A 12 6.04 -14.29 -7.76
C GLY A 12 4.61 -14.03 -7.31
N VAL A 13 3.97 -12.98 -7.85
CA VAL A 13 2.57 -12.68 -7.57
C VAL A 13 1.74 -13.17 -8.75
N ASP A 14 1.13 -14.35 -8.61
CA ASP A 14 0.25 -14.93 -9.63
C ASP A 14 -1.19 -14.44 -9.42
N ALA A 15 -1.81 -13.90 -10.48
CA ALA A 15 -3.21 -13.47 -10.42
C ALA A 15 -4.19 -14.61 -10.12
N GLY A 16 -3.84 -15.85 -10.47
CA GLY A 16 -4.62 -17.06 -10.18
C GLY A 16 -4.73 -17.38 -8.68
N ASP A 17 -3.81 -16.86 -7.85
CA ASP A 17 -3.87 -17.00 -6.40
C ASP A 17 -4.85 -16.03 -5.73
N PHE A 18 -5.46 -15.12 -6.50
CA PHE A 18 -6.34 -14.09 -5.95
C PHE A 18 -7.57 -14.72 -5.25
N PRO A 19 -7.79 -14.43 -3.96
CA PRO A 19 -8.86 -15.05 -3.20
C PRO A 19 -10.21 -14.37 -3.47
N ALA A 20 -10.74 -14.51 -4.68
CA ALA A 20 -11.91 -13.79 -5.18
C ALA A 20 -13.18 -13.96 -4.32
N SER A 21 -13.36 -15.12 -3.70
CA SER A 21 -14.50 -15.47 -2.86
C SER A 21 -14.25 -15.28 -1.35
N ALA A 22 -13.07 -14.78 -0.96
CA ALA A 22 -12.74 -14.55 0.45
C ALA A 22 -13.24 -13.18 0.95
N ALA A 23 -13.18 -12.98 2.27
CA ALA A 23 -13.47 -11.70 2.90
C ALA A 23 -12.60 -10.57 2.33
N ASP A 24 -13.09 -9.33 2.38
CA ASP A 24 -12.39 -8.16 1.85
C ASP A 24 -10.98 -7.99 2.40
N ALA A 25 -10.77 -8.25 3.69
CA ALA A 25 -9.44 -8.20 4.29
C ALA A 25 -8.44 -9.13 3.59
N ALA A 26 -8.87 -10.32 3.14
CA ALA A 26 -8.00 -11.24 2.40
C ALA A 26 -7.74 -10.74 0.98
N ARG A 27 -8.75 -10.18 0.31
CA ARG A 27 -8.63 -9.58 -1.03
C ARG A 27 -7.71 -8.36 -1.01
N LEU A 28 -7.89 -7.45 -0.06
CA LEU A 28 -7.05 -6.27 0.17
C LEU A 28 -5.62 -6.65 0.56
N GLY A 29 -5.46 -7.64 1.44
CA GLY A 29 -4.15 -8.19 1.79
C GLY A 29 -3.42 -8.79 0.59
N PHE A 30 -4.15 -9.39 -0.36
CA PHE A 30 -3.57 -9.84 -1.62
C PHE A 30 -3.11 -8.68 -2.50
N LEU A 31 -3.89 -7.60 -2.60
CA LEU A 31 -3.51 -6.42 -3.38
C LEU A 31 -2.23 -5.75 -2.85
N VAL A 32 -1.96 -5.82 -1.54
CA VAL A 32 -0.69 -5.35 -0.95
C VAL A 32 0.53 -6.05 -1.56
N ARG A 33 0.40 -7.31 -2.02
CA ARG A 33 1.49 -8.03 -2.71
C ARG A 33 1.94 -7.31 -3.98
N TYR A 34 1.01 -6.67 -4.70
CA TYR A 34 1.34 -5.82 -5.86
C TYR A 34 1.86 -4.45 -5.44
N ALA A 35 1.36 -3.89 -4.33
CA ALA A 35 1.81 -2.60 -3.81
C ALA A 35 3.32 -2.59 -3.49
N VAL A 36 3.84 -3.70 -2.96
CA VAL A 36 5.27 -3.87 -2.64
C VAL A 36 6.17 -3.82 -3.89
N LEU A 37 5.61 -4.04 -5.08
CA LEU A 37 6.33 -3.96 -6.36
C LEU A 37 6.48 -2.53 -6.89
N ALA A 38 5.84 -1.56 -6.23
CA ALA A 38 5.91 -0.17 -6.66
C ALA A 38 7.36 0.38 -6.58
N PRO A 39 7.73 1.32 -7.46
CA PRO A 39 8.99 2.03 -7.33
C PRO A 39 9.00 2.91 -6.07
N SER A 40 10.17 3.05 -5.46
CA SER A 40 10.42 4.02 -4.38
C SER A 40 11.83 4.59 -4.46
N GLY A 41 12.02 5.79 -3.92
CA GLY A 41 13.34 6.43 -3.82
C GLY A 41 14.33 5.50 -3.12
N HIS A 42 15.45 5.20 -3.77
CA HIS A 42 16.48 4.26 -3.30
C HIS A 42 15.94 2.87 -2.87
N ASN A 43 14.78 2.47 -3.38
CA ASN A 43 14.07 1.25 -2.96
C ASN A 43 13.85 1.16 -1.43
N THR A 44 13.68 2.32 -0.77
CA THR A 44 13.45 2.40 0.69
C THR A 44 12.10 1.81 1.11
N GLN A 45 11.15 1.74 0.16
CA GLN A 45 9.78 1.24 0.35
C GLN A 45 9.13 1.90 1.58
N PRO A 46 8.95 3.23 1.59
CA PRO A 46 8.60 3.97 2.79
C PRO A 46 7.09 3.98 3.04
N TRP A 47 6.45 2.84 2.81
CA TRP A 47 5.04 2.61 3.04
C TRP A 47 4.84 1.53 4.10
N SER A 48 3.77 1.69 4.87
CA SER A 48 3.22 0.67 5.75
C SER A 48 1.76 0.46 5.40
N PHE A 49 1.28 -0.77 5.51
CA PHE A 49 -0.10 -1.12 5.17
C PHE A 49 -0.82 -1.64 6.40
N ARG A 50 -2.04 -1.14 6.63
CA ARG A 50 -2.93 -1.67 7.67
C ARG A 50 -4.22 -2.12 7.02
N VAL A 51 -4.45 -3.43 7.04
CA VAL A 51 -5.67 -4.05 6.51
C VAL A 51 -6.62 -4.34 7.67
N GLY A 52 -7.90 -3.99 7.51
CA GLY A 52 -8.95 -4.30 8.49
C GLY A 52 -10.33 -4.25 7.85
N GLY A 53 -11.09 -5.34 7.97
CA GLY A 53 -12.43 -5.45 7.40
C GLY A 53 -12.42 -5.23 5.88
N ASP A 54 -13.12 -4.19 5.44
CA ASP A 54 -13.27 -3.72 4.07
C ASP A 54 -12.30 -2.58 3.69
N ARG A 55 -11.35 -2.25 4.58
CA ARG A 55 -10.45 -1.09 4.45
C ARG A 55 -8.98 -1.48 4.48
N LEU A 56 -8.20 -0.82 3.64
CA LEU A 56 -6.74 -0.82 3.62
C LEU A 56 -6.23 0.62 3.74
N GLU A 57 -5.49 0.90 4.80
CA GLU A 57 -4.75 2.16 4.95
C GLU A 57 -3.35 2.02 4.37
N VAL A 58 -2.96 3.01 3.57
CA VAL A 58 -1.58 3.21 3.13
C VAL A 58 -0.99 4.32 3.98
N LEU A 59 0.05 4.01 4.75
CA LEU A 59 0.74 4.95 5.62
C LEU A 59 2.13 5.28 5.11
N ALA A 60 2.50 6.55 5.14
CA ALA A 60 3.88 7.02 5.02
C ALA A 60 4.70 6.54 6.24
N ASP A 61 5.78 5.79 6.04
CA ASP A 61 6.67 5.25 7.09
C ASP A 61 7.96 6.07 7.15
N ARG A 62 7.95 7.17 7.93
CA ARG A 62 9.10 8.10 8.06
C ARG A 62 10.40 7.48 8.57
N PRO A 63 10.39 6.42 9.41
CA PRO A 63 11.61 5.67 9.72
C PRO A 63 12.35 5.13 8.48
N ARG A 64 11.69 5.02 7.33
CA ARG A 64 12.26 4.64 6.03
C ARG A 64 12.50 5.84 5.10
N GLY A 65 12.27 7.05 5.58
CA GLY A 65 12.50 8.28 4.83
C GLY A 65 13.99 8.54 4.58
N LEU A 66 14.26 9.50 3.70
CA LEU A 66 15.60 9.87 3.28
C LEU A 66 15.90 11.31 3.66
N PRO A 67 16.13 11.64 4.95
CA PRO A 67 16.15 13.04 5.41
C PRO A 67 17.22 13.92 4.76
N VAL A 68 18.25 13.33 4.15
CA VAL A 68 19.29 14.06 3.40
C VAL A 68 18.87 14.34 1.95
N VAL A 69 18.20 13.37 1.30
CA VAL A 69 17.83 13.45 -0.13
C VAL A 69 16.44 14.06 -0.31
N ASP A 70 15.51 13.73 0.59
CA ASP A 70 14.11 14.13 0.62
C ASP A 70 13.73 14.68 2.02
N PRO A 71 14.25 15.87 2.40
CA PRO A 71 14.03 16.45 3.73
C PRO A 71 12.56 16.80 4.02
N ASP A 72 11.74 16.97 2.98
CA ASP A 72 10.34 17.36 3.06
C ASP A 72 9.36 16.20 2.86
N ASP A 73 9.85 14.95 2.79
CA ASP A 73 9.05 13.73 2.55
C ASP A 73 8.23 13.76 1.24
N ARG A 74 8.64 14.54 0.23
CA ARG A 74 7.94 14.62 -1.05
C ARG A 74 8.11 13.32 -1.82
N GLU A 75 9.33 12.82 -1.95
CA GLU A 75 9.61 11.54 -2.63
C GLU A 75 9.03 10.36 -1.86
N LEU A 76 9.05 10.42 -0.53
CA LEU A 76 8.33 9.49 0.33
C LEU A 76 6.85 9.44 -0.04
N THR A 77 6.19 10.60 -0.09
CA THR A 77 4.76 10.70 -0.43
C THR A 77 4.49 10.20 -1.85
N VAL A 78 5.34 10.54 -2.82
CA VAL A 78 5.26 10.03 -4.20
C VAL A 78 5.39 8.51 -4.23
N SER A 79 6.31 7.94 -3.45
CA SER A 79 6.49 6.49 -3.33
C SER A 79 5.22 5.81 -2.80
N CYS A 80 4.58 6.37 -1.76
CA CYS A 80 3.29 5.84 -1.29
C CYS A 80 2.18 5.97 -2.35
N GLY A 81 2.18 7.05 -3.14
CA GLY A 81 1.28 7.22 -4.27
C GLY A 81 1.49 6.16 -5.36
N ALA A 82 2.75 5.80 -5.65
CA ALA A 82 3.07 4.71 -6.57
C ALA A 82 2.55 3.36 -6.06
N ALA A 83 2.71 3.07 -4.77
CA ALA A 83 2.14 1.88 -4.13
C ALA A 83 0.60 1.85 -4.22
N LEU A 84 -0.06 2.99 -4.00
CA LEU A 84 -1.51 3.12 -4.18
C LEU A 84 -1.94 2.85 -5.63
N GLY A 85 -1.20 3.39 -6.61
CA GLY A 85 -1.45 3.14 -8.03
C GLY A 85 -1.30 1.66 -8.40
N MET A 86 -0.33 0.95 -7.81
CA MET A 86 -0.20 -0.50 -7.99
C MET A 86 -1.39 -1.28 -7.41
N ILE A 87 -1.92 -0.86 -6.25
CA ILE A 87 -3.14 -1.44 -5.67
C ILE A 87 -4.34 -1.25 -6.61
N GLU A 88 -4.54 -0.03 -7.10
CA GLU A 88 -5.64 0.27 -8.02
C GLU A 88 -5.52 -0.52 -9.33
N HIS A 89 -4.32 -0.56 -9.90
CA HIS A 89 -4.07 -1.30 -11.13
C HIS A 89 -4.34 -2.79 -10.97
N ALA A 90 -3.85 -3.41 -9.89
CA ALA A 90 -4.08 -4.81 -9.59
C ALA A 90 -5.57 -5.11 -9.33
N ALA A 91 -6.25 -4.26 -8.55
CA ALA A 91 -7.68 -4.42 -8.27
C ALA A 91 -8.49 -4.44 -9.57
N ARG A 92 -8.22 -3.52 -10.49
CA ARG A 92 -8.86 -3.46 -11.81
C ARG A 92 -8.59 -4.71 -12.63
N GLY A 93 -7.34 -5.19 -12.67
CA GLY A 93 -6.97 -6.41 -13.39
C GLY A 93 -7.64 -7.67 -12.83
N LEU A 94 -7.95 -7.68 -11.53
CA LEU A 94 -8.60 -8.80 -10.83
C LEU A 94 -10.12 -8.66 -10.73
N GLY A 95 -10.71 -7.62 -11.33
CA GLY A 95 -12.15 -7.39 -11.30
C GLY A 95 -12.72 -6.94 -9.95
N VAL A 96 -11.88 -6.37 -9.08
CA VAL A 96 -12.27 -5.85 -7.77
C VAL A 96 -12.52 -4.35 -7.88
N GLY A 97 -13.74 -3.92 -7.54
CA GLY A 97 -14.04 -2.51 -7.36
C GLY A 97 -13.38 -1.99 -6.09
N VAL A 98 -12.63 -0.89 -6.17
CA VAL A 98 -12.06 -0.22 -5.00
C VAL A 98 -12.34 1.28 -5.05
N LEU A 99 -12.60 1.86 -3.88
CA LEU A 99 -12.72 3.30 -3.70
C LEU A 99 -11.48 3.83 -3.00
N LEU A 100 -10.75 4.72 -3.68
CA LEU A 100 -9.60 5.42 -3.13
C LEU A 100 -10.06 6.73 -2.48
N ARG A 101 -9.71 6.94 -1.22
CA ARG A 101 -9.83 8.24 -0.55
C ARG A 101 -8.44 8.76 -0.22
N SER A 102 -8.05 9.86 -0.83
CA SER A 102 -6.82 10.55 -0.49
C SER A 102 -6.98 11.29 0.84
N GLY A 103 -6.04 11.10 1.77
CA GLY A 103 -5.99 11.82 3.04
C GLY A 103 -5.15 13.11 2.95
N CYS A 104 -5.10 13.77 1.80
CA CYS A 104 -4.21 14.92 1.60
C CYS A 104 -4.73 16.16 2.34
N GLY A 105 -3.97 16.57 3.36
CA GLY A 105 -4.09 17.82 4.11
C GLY A 105 -2.73 18.15 4.72
N ARG A 106 -2.38 19.45 4.82
CA ARG A 106 -1.10 19.94 5.36
C ARG A 106 -0.77 19.24 6.70
N PRO A 107 0.46 18.73 6.90
CA PRO A 107 0.76 17.92 8.08
C PRO A 107 0.79 18.76 9.37
N PRO A 108 0.17 18.31 10.49
CA PRO A 108 0.75 18.55 11.80
C PRO A 108 2.07 17.75 11.94
N ALA A 109 3.01 18.25 12.73
CA ALA A 109 4.41 17.82 12.72
C ALA A 109 4.67 16.34 13.12
N ARG A 110 5.68 15.74 12.49
CA ARG A 110 6.56 14.62 12.95
C ARG A 110 5.97 13.29 13.46
N GLU A 111 4.74 12.91 13.11
CA GLU A 111 4.30 11.52 13.38
C GLU A 111 5.09 10.48 12.56
N PRO A 112 5.51 9.33 13.14
CA PRO A 112 6.35 8.34 12.47
C PRO A 112 5.64 7.55 11.36
N ARG A 113 4.33 7.32 11.52
CA ARG A 113 3.48 6.68 10.49
C ARG A 113 2.19 7.45 10.31
N ARG A 114 1.93 7.93 9.09
CA ARG A 114 0.74 8.75 8.78
C ARG A 114 -0.02 8.15 7.60
N ALA A 115 -1.32 7.94 7.75
CA ALA A 115 -2.18 7.56 6.63
C ALA A 115 -2.11 8.62 5.51
N VAL A 116 -1.75 8.20 4.30
CA VAL A 116 -1.75 9.03 3.09
C VAL A 116 -3.00 8.78 2.25
N ALA A 117 -3.57 7.58 2.33
CA ALA A 117 -4.79 7.21 1.64
C ALA A 117 -5.46 5.99 2.29
N ASP A 118 -6.74 5.84 1.99
CA ASP A 118 -7.55 4.68 2.28
C ASP A 118 -8.07 4.05 0.99
N VAL A 119 -8.07 2.72 0.95
CA VAL A 119 -8.69 1.90 -0.09
C VAL A 119 -9.82 1.13 0.57
N MET A 120 -11.04 1.21 0.03
CA MET A 120 -12.15 0.37 0.51
C MET A 120 -12.74 -0.45 -0.63
N VAL A 121 -13.27 -1.62 -0.30
CA VAL A 121 -14.15 -2.39 -1.19
C VAL A 121 -15.60 -1.92 -0.95
N PRO A 122 -16.35 -1.48 -1.98
CA PRO A 122 -17.71 -0.99 -1.83
C PRO A 122 -18.77 -2.07 -1.61
#